data_AF-A0A935QG11-F1
#
_entry.id   AF-A0A935QG11-F1
#
_cell.length_a   1.000
_cell.length_b   1.000
_cell.length_c   1.000
_cell.angle_alpha   90.00
_cell.angle_beta   90.00
_cell.angle_gamma   90.00
#
_symmetry.space_group_name_H-M   'P 1'
#
loop_
_entity.id
_entity.type
_entity.pdbx_description
1 polymer ?
#
loop_
_entity_poly.entity_id
_entity_poly.type
_entity_poly.pdbx_seq_one_letter_code
_entity_poly.pdbx_strand_id
1 'polypeptide(L)'
;MGAYHRLDPEASPWTVIDTTPTPGTGVEAPDAVMSGLVISEANNPVSYAYEYIELYYDGTTGTSNQPPVISSIQHAPVAPSDGDDVTITATVTDTDGAVDVVWCWSRTGAGSFLPTVMTAQGGGQYAATFANQVGNTVLQYYVWARDDEGAESLNPANAPTGYFSVAIEGVVVGGKVVLFDHMHNQDAGTAGNWRVDDNHPNPLPATPTSETSWSGQLSSWGYELYLAGNTIRSNTSAITAAQLADVDLLVIPEPQAPFTAAEIEAVRQFVFAGGSLFVVADHNGSDRDGDGWDSPSIFGGYSVPHITVPPTNDTETFCGALFGLHFHVKDEGNNAIHRHLRQRERRPG
;
A
#
# COMPACT_ATOMS: atom_id res chain seq x y z
N MET A 1 62.75 22.24 35.35
CA MET A 1 61.31 22.24 35.67
C MET A 1 60.81 20.85 35.35
N GLY A 2 59.89 20.29 36.12
CA GLY A 2 59.36 18.95 35.86
C GLY A 2 57.88 18.94 36.18
N ALA A 3 57.05 18.48 35.26
CA ALA A 3 55.67 18.12 35.55
C ALA A 3 55.61 16.67 36.01
N TYR A 4 54.86 16.41 37.08
CA TYR A 4 54.75 15.11 37.71
C TYR A 4 53.28 14.73 37.87
N HIS A 5 52.84 13.55 37.41
CA HIS A 5 51.51 13.01 37.71
C HIS A 5 51.57 11.94 38.79
N ARG A 6 50.46 11.79 39.51
CA ARG A 6 50.20 10.66 40.43
C ARG A 6 48.88 10.01 40.03
N LEU A 7 48.86 8.68 39.96
CA LEU A 7 47.74 7.81 39.54
C LEU A 7 47.54 7.63 38.02
N ASP A 8 48.62 7.60 37.26
CA ASP A 8 48.61 6.98 35.93
C ASP A 8 48.60 5.45 36.10
N PRO A 9 47.61 4.70 35.57
CA PRO A 9 47.55 3.25 35.69
C PRO A 9 48.71 2.51 34.98
N GLU A 10 49.48 3.20 34.13
CA GLU A 10 50.58 2.60 33.35
C GLU A 10 51.99 2.93 33.88
N ALA A 11 52.13 3.74 34.94
CA ALA A 11 53.45 4.11 35.47
C ALA A 11 53.53 4.16 37.01
N SER A 12 54.66 3.68 37.55
CA SER A 12 55.03 3.70 38.98
C SER A 12 55.04 5.14 39.54
N PRO A 13 54.99 5.36 40.87
CA PRO A 13 54.22 6.43 41.51
C PRO A 13 54.65 7.89 41.23
N TRP A 14 55.70 8.13 40.46
CA TRP A 14 56.12 9.45 39.99
C TRP A 14 56.90 9.36 38.67
N THR A 15 56.32 9.87 37.59
CA THR A 15 56.97 9.95 36.26
C THR A 15 57.07 11.41 35.82
N VAL A 16 58.22 11.80 35.27
CA VAL A 16 58.44 13.15 34.70
C VAL A 16 57.86 13.18 33.29
N ILE A 17 56.96 14.11 33.02
CA ILE A 17 56.18 14.13 31.77
C ILE A 17 56.65 15.24 30.81
N ASP A 18 57.14 16.37 31.35
CA ASP A 18 57.74 17.44 30.55
C ASP A 18 58.80 18.22 31.36
N THR A 19 59.88 18.63 30.70
CA THR A 19 60.96 19.44 31.27
C THR A 19 60.74 20.96 31.14
N THR A 20 59.70 21.39 30.42
CA THR A 20 59.30 22.80 30.21
C THR A 20 57.77 22.97 30.27
N PRO A 21 57.13 22.88 31.45
CA PRO A 21 55.67 22.91 31.57
C PRO A 21 55.09 24.30 31.23
N THR A 22 54.11 24.33 30.34
CA THR A 22 53.19 25.46 30.13
C THR A 22 51.79 25.06 30.60
N PRO A 23 50.90 26.00 30.97
CA PRO A 23 49.50 25.67 31.27
C PRO A 23 48.89 24.83 30.13
N GLY A 24 48.37 23.64 30.44
CA GLY A 24 47.76 22.72 29.47
C GLY A 24 48.64 21.61 28.87
N THR A 25 49.87 21.36 29.36
CA THR A 25 50.78 20.30 28.82
C THR A 25 50.46 18.86 29.27
N GLY A 26 49.24 18.56 29.75
CA GLY A 26 48.88 17.26 30.31
C GLY A 26 48.16 16.29 29.35
N VAL A 27 47.98 16.64 28.08
CA VAL A 27 47.20 15.84 27.11
C VAL A 27 48.10 15.35 25.98
N GLU A 28 48.42 14.05 25.96
CA GLU A 28 49.06 13.38 24.82
C GLU A 28 48.07 12.43 24.14
N ALA A 29 48.11 12.35 22.81
CA ALA A 29 47.42 11.29 22.05
C ALA A 29 48.22 9.97 22.17
N PRO A 30 47.61 8.76 22.20
CA PRO A 30 46.33 8.42 21.59
C PRO A 30 45.25 7.91 22.57
N ASP A 31 45.47 7.95 23.89
CA ASP A 31 44.50 7.40 24.82
C ASP A 31 43.44 8.43 25.21
N ALA A 32 42.27 8.29 24.59
CA ALA A 32 41.04 8.99 24.94
C ALA A 32 40.44 8.47 26.26
N VAL A 33 41.26 8.23 27.29
CA VAL A 33 40.81 7.80 28.62
C VAL A 33 41.16 8.86 29.65
N MET A 34 40.11 9.38 30.29
CA MET A 34 40.11 10.58 31.12
C MET A 34 40.80 10.38 32.47
N SER A 35 41.65 11.33 32.88
CA SER A 35 42.37 11.31 34.17
C SER A 35 41.83 12.35 35.16
N GLY A 36 40.53 12.27 35.52
CA GLY A 36 39.91 12.96 36.67
C GLY A 36 40.53 14.31 37.11
N LEU A 37 41.05 14.38 38.34
CA LEU A 37 41.74 15.55 38.88
C LEU A 37 43.23 15.49 38.56
N VAL A 38 43.71 16.39 37.69
CA VAL A 38 45.14 16.55 37.40
C VAL A 38 45.73 17.59 38.35
N ILE A 39 46.84 17.25 39.00
CA ILE A 39 47.61 18.16 39.84
C ILE A 39 48.98 18.31 39.19
N SER A 40 49.27 19.51 38.66
CA SER A 40 50.59 19.87 38.17
C SER A 40 51.27 20.81 39.15
N GLU A 41 52.41 20.38 39.65
CA GLU A 41 53.28 21.19 40.51
C GLU A 41 54.55 21.57 39.73
N ALA A 42 54.78 22.87 39.56
CA ALA A 42 56.03 23.38 39.01
C ALA A 42 56.87 23.99 40.14
N ASN A 43 58.03 23.39 40.43
CA ASN A 43 58.97 23.91 41.42
C ASN A 43 60.34 24.21 40.79
N ASN A 44 60.83 25.44 41.00
CA ASN A 44 62.21 25.83 40.71
C ASN A 44 62.98 26.11 42.01
N PRO A 45 63.78 25.17 42.52
CA PRO A 45 64.38 25.24 43.86
C PRO A 45 65.48 26.30 44.01
N VAL A 46 65.82 27.03 42.93
CA VAL A 46 66.93 28.00 42.92
C VAL A 46 66.45 29.45 43.05
N SER A 47 65.21 29.78 42.64
CA SER A 47 64.77 31.18 42.52
C SER A 47 63.47 31.56 43.25
N TYR A 48 62.67 30.59 43.72
CA TYR A 48 61.32 30.82 44.29
C TYR A 48 60.38 31.67 43.40
N ALA A 49 60.74 31.89 42.14
CA ALA A 49 59.90 32.57 41.18
C ALA A 49 59.03 31.52 40.49
N TYR A 50 57.72 31.63 40.71
CA TYR A 50 56.65 30.76 40.20
C TYR A 50 56.53 29.41 40.93
N GLU A 51 56.01 29.45 42.16
CA GLU A 51 55.24 28.35 42.74
C GLU A 51 53.79 28.54 42.33
N TYR A 52 53.29 27.71 41.43
CA TYR A 52 51.85 27.59 41.22
C TYR A 52 51.47 26.12 41.27
N ILE A 53 50.34 25.87 41.94
CA ILE A 53 49.62 24.61 41.86
C ILE A 53 48.46 24.90 40.94
N GLU A 54 48.46 24.29 39.76
CA GLU A 54 47.29 24.32 38.89
C GLU A 54 46.39 23.13 39.25
N LEU A 55 45.20 23.45 39.75
CA LEU A 55 44.12 22.50 39.99
C LEU A 55 43.06 22.78 38.94
N TYR A 56 42.99 21.95 37.91
CA TYR A 56 41.87 21.98 36.99
C TYR A 56 41.19 20.62 36.98
N TYR A 57 39.86 20.66 36.98
CA TYR A 57 39.03 19.48 36.83
C TYR A 57 38.78 19.33 35.33
N ASP A 58 39.44 18.34 34.71
CA ASP A 58 39.19 17.97 33.32
C ASP A 58 37.93 17.11 33.25
N GLY A 59 36.80 17.76 33.56
CA GLY A 59 35.52 17.09 33.71
C GLY A 59 34.39 18.08 33.51
N THR A 60 33.95 18.22 32.27
CA THR A 60 32.51 18.35 32.05
C THR A 60 31.97 16.94 31.91
N THR A 61 31.13 16.53 32.85
CA THR A 61 30.23 15.39 32.69
C THR A 61 29.34 15.67 31.47
N GLY A 62 29.76 15.21 30.30
CA GLY A 62 28.95 15.14 29.10
C GLY A 62 28.92 13.68 28.67
N THR A 63 27.87 12.96 29.05
CA THR A 63 27.37 11.96 28.10
C THR A 63 27.13 12.74 26.80
N SER A 64 27.66 12.26 25.67
CA SER A 64 27.24 12.80 24.38
C SER A 64 25.72 12.68 24.35
N ASN A 65 25.01 13.80 24.23
CA ASN A 65 23.55 13.82 24.14
C ASN A 65 23.08 12.81 23.09
N GLN A 66 22.24 11.85 23.45
CA GLN A 66 21.68 10.86 22.54
C GLN A 66 20.29 11.32 22.08
N PRO A 67 20.01 11.30 20.77
CA PRO A 67 18.71 11.72 20.28
C PRO A 67 17.59 10.76 20.74
N PRO A 68 16.33 11.23 20.81
CA PRO A 68 15.20 10.39 21.17
C PRO A 68 15.04 9.19 20.23
N VAL A 69 14.57 8.05 20.75
CA VAL A 69 14.24 6.86 19.96
C VAL A 69 12.75 6.85 19.63
N ILE A 70 12.42 6.88 18.33
CA ILE A 70 11.03 6.78 17.83
C ILE A 70 10.76 5.37 17.31
N SER A 71 9.74 4.71 17.85
CA SER A 71 9.37 3.32 17.54
C SER A 71 7.85 3.09 17.56
N SER A 72 7.42 1.88 17.19
CA SER A 72 6.02 1.42 17.28
C SER A 72 5.00 2.38 16.65
N ILE A 73 5.34 2.94 15.48
CA ILE A 73 4.46 3.85 14.76
C ILE A 73 3.26 3.07 14.20
N GLN A 74 2.05 3.54 14.50
CA GLN A 74 0.80 2.93 14.05
C GLN A 74 -0.21 4.02 13.67
N HIS A 75 -1.28 3.62 12.99
CA HIS A 75 -2.45 4.46 12.75
C HIS A 75 -3.75 3.73 13.10
N ALA A 76 -4.75 4.50 13.50
CA ALA A 76 -6.11 4.03 13.71
C ALA A 76 -7.11 5.00 13.03
N PRO A 77 -8.16 4.49 12.37
CA PRO A 77 -8.43 3.08 12.10
C PRO A 77 -7.41 2.45 11.12
N VAL A 78 -7.36 1.12 11.07
CA VAL A 78 -6.47 0.36 10.16
C VAL A 78 -6.90 0.53 8.70
N ALA A 79 -8.20 0.72 8.46
CA ALA A 79 -8.78 1.02 7.14
C ALA A 79 -9.74 2.22 7.28
N PRO A 80 -9.24 3.46 7.22
CA PRO A 80 -10.07 4.66 7.27
C PRO A 80 -10.82 4.89 5.96
N SER A 81 -12.02 5.43 6.07
CA SER A 81 -12.93 5.80 4.97
C SER A 81 -13.20 7.32 4.94
N ASP A 82 -13.96 7.77 3.95
CA ASP A 82 -14.31 9.19 3.79
C ASP A 82 -15.00 9.75 5.04
N GLY A 83 -14.43 10.83 5.56
CA GLY A 83 -14.90 11.48 6.78
C GLY A 83 -14.33 10.91 8.07
N ASP A 84 -13.57 9.81 8.04
CA ASP A 84 -12.93 9.28 9.23
C ASP A 84 -11.77 10.16 9.71
N ASP A 85 -11.61 10.22 11.03
CA ASP A 85 -10.42 10.77 11.67
C ASP A 85 -9.31 9.70 11.64
N VAL A 86 -8.10 10.08 11.26
CA VAL A 86 -6.92 9.20 11.34
C VAL A 86 -6.03 9.64 12.49
N THR A 87 -5.83 8.77 13.48
CA THR A 87 -4.92 9.00 14.60
C THR A 87 -3.63 8.25 14.38
N ILE A 88 -2.51 8.97 14.34
CA ILE A 88 -1.16 8.42 14.30
C ILE A 88 -0.61 8.34 15.72
N THR A 89 -0.11 7.17 16.12
CA THR A 89 0.54 6.94 17.42
C THR A 89 1.99 6.51 17.24
N ALA A 90 2.84 6.88 18.18
CA ALA A 90 4.24 6.46 18.23
C ALA A 90 4.73 6.36 19.68
N THR A 91 5.70 5.48 19.93
CA THR A 91 6.46 5.45 21.19
C THR A 91 7.74 6.24 21.00
N VAL A 92 7.95 7.26 21.83
CA VAL A 92 9.15 8.11 21.84
C VAL A 92 9.75 8.11 23.24
N THR A 93 11.01 7.69 23.34
CA THR A 93 11.76 7.58 24.60
C THR A 93 13.12 8.23 24.48
N ASP A 94 13.59 8.81 25.57
CA ASP A 94 14.94 9.33 25.71
C ASP A 94 15.66 8.59 26.85
N THR A 95 16.94 8.27 26.69
CA THR A 95 17.70 7.46 27.65
C THR A 95 18.63 8.25 28.54
N ASP A 96 19.01 9.46 28.14
CA ASP A 96 19.92 10.35 28.87
C ASP A 96 19.30 11.72 29.20
N GLY A 97 18.10 12.02 28.68
CA GLY A 97 17.32 13.20 29.00
C GLY A 97 15.81 12.95 28.98
N ALA A 98 15.06 13.98 28.61
CA ALA A 98 13.62 13.98 28.43
C ALA A 98 13.25 14.39 27.00
N VAL A 99 12.12 13.87 26.52
CA VAL A 99 11.58 14.29 25.22
C VAL A 99 10.95 15.69 25.35
N ASP A 100 11.50 16.69 24.65
CA ASP A 100 10.98 18.07 24.60
C ASP A 100 9.73 18.16 23.72
N VAL A 101 9.83 17.68 22.47
CA VAL A 101 8.74 17.82 21.48
C VAL A 101 8.71 16.65 20.49
N VAL A 102 7.49 16.28 20.09
CA VAL A 102 7.23 15.27 19.05
C VAL A 102 6.26 15.84 18.02
N TRP A 103 6.64 15.78 16.74
CA TRP A 103 5.82 16.21 15.60
C TRP A 103 5.54 15.05 14.64
N CYS A 104 4.32 14.97 14.15
CA CYS A 104 3.96 14.21 12.97
C CYS A 104 3.94 15.17 11.78
N TRP A 105 4.84 14.95 10.82
CA TRP A 105 4.87 15.69 9.57
C TRP A 105 4.04 14.94 8.56
N SER A 106 3.00 15.58 8.00
CA SER A 106 2.06 14.91 7.10
C SER A 106 1.73 15.72 5.84
N ARG A 107 1.22 15.04 4.81
CA ARG A 107 0.63 15.67 3.62
C ARG A 107 -0.37 14.75 2.94
N THR A 108 -1.20 15.36 2.10
CA THR A 108 -2.05 14.66 1.14
C THR A 108 -1.70 15.15 -0.27
N GLY A 109 -1.36 14.23 -1.17
CA GLY A 109 -0.92 14.57 -2.54
C GLY A 109 0.54 15.05 -2.63
N ALA A 110 0.86 15.85 -3.66
CA ALA A 110 2.23 16.19 -4.05
C ALA A 110 2.83 17.42 -3.35
N GLY A 111 2.20 17.94 -2.29
CA GLY A 111 2.66 19.12 -1.56
C GLY A 111 3.87 18.88 -0.62
N SER A 112 4.28 19.93 0.08
CA SER A 112 5.23 19.82 1.20
C SER A 112 4.56 19.16 2.42
N PHE A 113 5.35 18.46 3.23
CA PHE A 113 4.89 17.99 4.54
C PHE A 113 4.69 19.17 5.50
N LEU A 114 3.63 19.13 6.29
CA LEU A 114 3.28 20.13 7.30
C LEU A 114 3.36 19.50 8.70
N PRO A 115 3.93 20.21 9.68
CA PRO A 115 4.08 19.67 11.03
C PRO A 115 2.76 19.75 11.81
N THR A 116 2.46 18.70 12.58
CA THR A 116 1.39 18.66 13.58
C THR A 116 1.97 18.14 14.90
N VAL A 117 1.71 18.84 16.00
CA VAL A 117 2.20 18.43 17.32
C VAL A 117 1.54 17.12 17.75
N MET A 118 2.35 16.14 18.17
CA MET A 118 1.84 14.93 18.83
C MET A 118 1.74 15.18 20.34
N THR A 119 0.60 14.82 20.94
CA THR A 119 0.32 14.99 22.37
C THR A 119 0.69 13.73 23.13
N ALA A 120 1.39 13.89 24.26
CA ALA A 120 1.75 12.79 25.15
C ALA A 120 0.49 12.10 25.72
N GLN A 121 0.46 10.77 25.63
CA GLN A 121 -0.60 9.90 26.17
C GLN A 121 -0.17 9.19 27.47
N GLY A 122 1.09 9.36 27.88
CA GLY A 122 1.70 8.65 29.01
C GLY A 122 2.49 7.41 28.56
N GLY A 123 3.43 6.95 29.40
CA GLY A 123 4.25 5.77 29.12
C GLY A 123 5.13 5.87 27.86
N GLY A 124 5.54 7.09 27.49
CA GLY A 124 6.31 7.34 26.26
C GLY A 124 5.49 7.31 24.96
N GLN A 125 4.17 7.14 25.03
CA GLN A 125 3.32 7.23 23.83
C GLN A 125 2.92 8.67 23.51
N TYR A 126 2.89 8.97 22.22
CA TYR A 126 2.47 10.25 21.65
C TYR A 126 1.45 10.01 20.53
N ALA A 127 0.49 10.91 20.35
CA ALA A 127 -0.54 10.80 19.33
C ALA A 127 -0.84 12.13 18.63
N ALA A 128 -1.10 12.09 17.33
CA ALA A 128 -1.69 13.20 16.56
C ALA A 128 -2.89 12.70 15.75
N THR A 129 -4.00 13.46 15.77
CA THR A 129 -5.23 13.12 15.05
C THR A 129 -5.44 14.07 13.87
N PHE A 130 -5.66 13.50 12.70
CA PHE A 130 -5.94 14.18 11.44
C PHE A 130 -7.41 13.98 11.11
N ALA A 131 -8.23 14.98 11.46
CA ALA A 131 -9.67 14.85 11.39
C ALA A 131 -10.22 14.89 9.95
N ASN A 132 -11.38 14.26 9.76
CA ASN A 132 -12.22 14.36 8.56
C ASN A 132 -11.42 14.16 7.25
N GLN A 133 -10.74 13.01 7.14
CA GLN A 133 -9.95 12.70 5.96
C GLN A 133 -10.85 12.54 4.73
N VAL A 134 -10.37 13.04 3.59
CA VAL A 134 -11.09 12.94 2.33
C VAL A 134 -10.84 11.58 1.70
N GLY A 135 -11.90 10.89 1.31
CA GLY A 135 -11.82 9.59 0.65
C GLY A 135 -11.13 9.67 -0.72
N ASN A 136 -10.61 8.53 -1.17
CA ASN A 136 -9.78 8.39 -2.38
C ASN A 136 -8.50 9.25 -2.33
N THR A 137 -7.94 9.44 -1.13
CA THR A 137 -6.66 10.11 -0.94
C THR A 137 -5.67 9.24 -0.19
N VAL A 138 -4.40 9.65 -0.20
CA VAL A 138 -3.35 9.00 0.58
C VAL A 138 -2.73 10.03 1.52
N LEU A 139 -2.84 9.77 2.82
CA LEU A 139 -2.15 10.51 3.86
C LEU A 139 -0.73 9.95 4.00
N GLN A 140 0.27 10.75 3.67
CA GLN A 140 1.69 10.41 3.84
C GLN A 140 2.22 11.11 5.08
N TYR A 141 3.03 10.41 5.90
CA TYR A 141 3.55 10.99 7.13
C TYR A 141 4.87 10.38 7.62
N TYR A 142 5.59 11.12 8.46
CA TYR A 142 6.73 10.64 9.26
C TYR A 142 6.73 11.33 10.61
N VAL A 143 7.43 10.76 11.58
CA VAL A 143 7.53 11.30 12.94
C VAL A 143 8.92 11.89 13.15
N TRP A 144 8.98 13.05 13.79
CA TRP A 144 10.20 13.74 14.22
C TRP A 144 10.10 14.03 15.72
N ALA A 145 11.20 13.93 16.44
CA ALA A 145 11.26 14.25 17.87
C ALA A 145 12.57 14.96 18.22
N ARG A 146 12.55 15.73 19.31
CA ARG A 146 13.70 16.40 19.90
C ARG A 146 13.69 16.27 21.43
N ASP A 147 14.87 16.15 22.03
CA ASP A 147 15.08 16.13 23.49
C ASP A 147 15.31 17.53 24.10
N ASP A 148 15.42 17.60 25.43
CA ASP A 148 15.67 18.84 26.19
C ASP A 148 17.11 19.37 26.09
N GLU A 149 18.04 18.59 25.55
CA GLU A 149 19.40 18.99 25.21
C GLU A 149 19.59 19.32 23.72
N GLY A 150 18.51 19.25 22.92
CA GLY A 150 18.43 19.67 21.52
C GLY A 150 18.83 18.64 20.46
N ALA A 151 19.06 17.37 20.77
CA ALA A 151 19.27 16.35 19.73
C ALA A 151 17.95 15.84 19.16
N GLU A 152 17.99 15.46 17.88
CA GLU A 152 16.81 15.22 17.05
C GLU A 152 16.84 13.85 16.39
N SER A 153 15.67 13.26 16.19
CA SER A 153 15.51 12.02 15.41
C SER A 153 14.28 12.03 14.51
N LEU A 154 14.31 11.17 13.51
CA LEU A 154 13.27 10.98 12.49
C LEU A 154 12.96 9.49 12.33
N ASN A 155 11.70 9.17 12.09
CA ASN A 155 11.28 7.86 11.64
C ASN A 155 10.22 7.98 10.52
N PRO A 156 10.52 7.52 9.29
CA PRO A 156 11.75 6.84 8.88
C PRO A 156 12.99 7.75 8.92
N ALA A 157 14.17 7.20 9.17
CA ALA A 157 15.42 7.97 9.33
C ALA A 157 15.82 8.76 8.07
N ASN A 158 15.31 8.38 6.90
CA ASN A 158 15.53 9.05 5.62
C ASN A 158 14.39 10.00 5.22
N ALA A 159 13.50 10.37 6.14
CA ALA A 159 12.48 11.39 5.89
C ALA A 159 13.13 12.74 5.45
N PRO A 160 12.49 13.51 4.55
CA PRO A 160 11.15 13.30 3.99
C PRO A 160 11.12 12.38 2.75
N THR A 161 12.23 11.75 2.36
CA THR A 161 12.24 10.83 1.20
C THR A 161 11.60 9.48 1.52
N GLY A 162 11.81 8.97 2.74
CA GLY A 162 11.04 7.86 3.30
C GLY A 162 9.88 8.36 4.16
N TYR A 163 8.72 7.74 4.02
CA TYR A 163 7.51 8.07 4.77
C TYR A 163 6.60 6.84 4.87
N PHE A 164 5.70 6.86 5.85
CA PHE A 164 4.57 5.95 5.94
C PHE A 164 3.40 6.50 5.10
N SER A 165 2.45 5.63 4.74
CA SER A 165 1.27 6.01 3.98
C SER A 165 0.03 5.28 4.47
N VAL A 166 -1.09 5.99 4.59
CA VAL A 166 -2.42 5.44 4.83
C VAL A 166 -3.32 5.81 3.66
N ALA A 167 -3.95 4.82 3.04
CA ALA A 167 -4.99 5.06 2.04
C ALA A 167 -6.32 5.33 2.75
N ILE A 168 -7.03 6.38 2.33
CA ILE A 168 -8.36 6.73 2.82
C ILE A 168 -9.37 6.25 1.78
N GLU A 169 -10.20 5.29 2.16
CA GLU A 169 -11.23 4.72 1.30
C GLU A 169 -12.30 5.77 0.96
N GLY A 170 -12.93 5.66 -0.21
CA GLY A 170 -14.02 6.57 -0.61
C GLY A 170 -15.29 6.40 0.23
N VAL A 171 -16.30 7.25 -0.02
CA VAL A 171 -17.66 7.06 0.52
C VAL A 171 -18.19 5.69 0.08
N VAL A 172 -18.58 4.84 1.03
CA VAL A 172 -19.32 3.60 0.75
C VAL A 172 -20.74 3.97 0.32
N VAL A 173 -20.95 4.11 -0.98
CA VAL A 173 -22.29 4.19 -1.57
C VAL A 173 -22.86 2.77 -1.57
N GLY A 174 -24.13 2.55 -1.21
CA GLY A 174 -24.77 1.24 -1.33
C GLY A 174 -24.55 0.71 -2.75
N GLY A 175 -23.74 -0.34 -2.87
CA GLY A 175 -23.08 -0.65 -4.13
C GLY A 175 -23.99 -1.31 -5.14
N LYS A 176 -23.39 -1.52 -6.31
CA LYS A 176 -24.00 -2.15 -7.47
C LYS A 176 -24.19 -3.65 -7.22
N VAL A 177 -25.15 -4.26 -7.90
CA VAL A 177 -25.29 -5.72 -7.91
C VAL A 177 -24.54 -6.28 -9.12
N VAL A 178 -23.49 -7.05 -8.84
CA VAL A 178 -22.66 -7.73 -9.85
C VAL A 178 -23.05 -9.20 -9.90
N LEU A 179 -23.48 -9.65 -11.07
CA LEU A 179 -23.85 -11.04 -11.33
C LEU A 179 -22.78 -11.68 -12.23
N PHE A 180 -22.04 -12.63 -11.67
CA PHE A 180 -21.09 -13.45 -12.42
C PHE A 180 -21.78 -14.66 -13.01
N ASP A 181 -21.65 -14.88 -14.30
CA ASP A 181 -22.21 -16.07 -14.93
C ASP A 181 -21.47 -17.33 -14.47
N HIS A 182 -22.26 -18.33 -14.06
CA HIS A 182 -21.77 -19.65 -13.69
C HIS A 182 -22.61 -20.77 -14.33
N MET A 183 -23.66 -20.42 -15.09
CA MET A 183 -24.56 -21.38 -15.71
C MET A 183 -23.96 -22.00 -16.98
N HIS A 184 -23.06 -21.29 -17.66
CA HIS A 184 -22.51 -21.69 -18.96
C HIS A 184 -21.15 -22.37 -18.79
N ASN A 185 -21.07 -23.30 -17.83
CA ASN A 185 -19.94 -24.21 -17.61
C ASN A 185 -18.58 -23.51 -17.32
N GLN A 186 -18.58 -22.41 -16.55
CA GLN A 186 -17.35 -21.69 -16.16
C GLN A 186 -16.30 -22.54 -15.38
N ASP A 187 -16.71 -23.71 -14.90
CA ASP A 187 -15.87 -24.70 -14.21
C ASP A 187 -15.40 -25.85 -15.12
N ALA A 188 -15.63 -25.78 -16.43
CA ALA A 188 -15.27 -26.86 -17.35
C ALA A 188 -13.76 -27.17 -17.32
N GLY A 189 -13.44 -28.46 -17.37
CA GLY A 189 -12.07 -28.97 -17.39
C GLY A 189 -11.31 -28.85 -16.07
N THR A 190 -10.07 -29.34 -16.04
CA THR A 190 -9.24 -29.38 -14.82
C THR A 190 -8.60 -28.04 -14.45
N ALA A 191 -8.54 -27.11 -15.41
CA ALA A 191 -8.03 -25.75 -15.21
C ALA A 191 -9.15 -24.70 -15.12
N GLY A 192 -10.40 -25.06 -15.43
CA GLY A 192 -11.56 -24.17 -15.32
C GLY A 192 -11.95 -23.94 -13.87
N ASN A 193 -12.02 -22.68 -13.50
CA ASN A 193 -12.44 -22.22 -12.18
C ASN A 193 -12.81 -20.73 -12.31
N TRP A 194 -13.55 -20.36 -13.36
CA TRP A 194 -13.96 -18.97 -13.65
C TRP A 194 -15.15 -18.53 -12.80
N ARG A 195 -15.19 -18.98 -11.54
CA ARG A 195 -16.18 -18.59 -10.54
C ARG A 195 -15.56 -17.65 -9.51
N VAL A 196 -16.44 -16.96 -8.80
CA VAL A 196 -16.05 -16.13 -7.64
C VAL A 196 -15.92 -16.98 -6.38
N ASP A 197 -16.74 -18.01 -6.22
CA ASP A 197 -16.73 -18.88 -5.05
C ASP A 197 -17.34 -20.26 -5.34
N ASP A 198 -16.95 -21.26 -4.56
CA ASP A 198 -17.56 -22.59 -4.53
C ASP A 198 -19.01 -22.52 -4.02
N ASN A 199 -19.30 -21.54 -3.16
CA ASN A 199 -20.64 -21.26 -2.68
C ASN A 199 -21.38 -20.33 -3.67
N HIS A 200 -22.41 -20.88 -4.31
CA HIS A 200 -23.28 -20.16 -5.22
C HIS A 200 -24.76 -20.42 -4.85
N PRO A 201 -25.70 -19.51 -5.17
CA PRO A 201 -25.50 -18.25 -5.91
C PRO A 201 -24.89 -17.11 -5.08
N ASN A 202 -24.80 -17.24 -3.76
CA ASN A 202 -24.20 -16.22 -2.89
C ASN A 202 -22.87 -16.76 -2.32
N PRO A 203 -21.75 -16.05 -2.53
CA PRO A 203 -20.46 -16.39 -1.92
C PRO A 203 -20.52 -16.45 -0.38
N LEU A 204 -19.70 -17.30 0.22
CA LEU A 204 -19.56 -17.46 1.66
C LEU A 204 -18.09 -17.40 2.11
N PRO A 205 -17.78 -16.65 3.19
CA PRO A 205 -18.72 -15.97 4.08
C PRO A 205 -19.35 -14.73 3.43
N ALA A 206 -20.54 -14.35 3.88
CA ALA A 206 -21.25 -13.16 3.41
C ALA A 206 -20.51 -11.85 3.74
N THR A 207 -19.50 -11.93 4.61
CA THR A 207 -18.62 -10.83 5.00
C THR A 207 -17.17 -11.34 4.87
N PRO A 208 -16.62 -11.39 3.65
CA PRO A 208 -15.23 -11.80 3.44
C PRO A 208 -14.27 -10.83 4.11
N THR A 209 -13.13 -11.33 4.58
CA THR A 209 -12.09 -10.55 5.28
C THR A 209 -10.75 -10.52 4.53
N SER A 210 -10.67 -11.20 3.39
CA SER A 210 -9.49 -11.28 2.52
C SER A 210 -9.88 -11.72 1.10
N GLU A 211 -8.99 -11.50 0.14
CA GLU A 211 -9.11 -11.99 -1.25
C GLU A 211 -9.24 -13.52 -1.38
N THR A 212 -8.83 -14.24 -0.33
CA THR A 212 -8.90 -15.70 -0.22
C THR A 212 -10.10 -16.19 0.60
N SER A 213 -11.00 -15.29 1.02
CA SER A 213 -12.21 -15.67 1.77
C SER A 213 -13.21 -16.46 0.92
N TRP A 214 -13.11 -16.33 -0.41
CA TRP A 214 -13.91 -17.08 -1.40
C TRP A 214 -13.00 -17.97 -2.25
N SER A 215 -13.55 -19.04 -2.82
CA SER A 215 -12.80 -20.09 -3.54
C SER A 215 -13.11 -20.09 -5.04
N GLY A 216 -12.29 -19.38 -5.82
CA GLY A 216 -12.46 -19.19 -7.26
C GLY A 216 -11.29 -18.45 -7.91
N GLN A 217 -11.08 -18.56 -9.23
CA GLN A 217 -10.06 -17.72 -9.90
C GLN A 217 -10.46 -16.25 -9.97
N LEU A 218 -11.74 -15.94 -9.76
CA LEU A 218 -12.26 -14.58 -9.70
C LEU A 218 -12.45 -14.06 -8.27
N SER A 219 -12.03 -14.80 -7.22
CA SER A 219 -12.23 -14.42 -5.81
C SER A 219 -11.63 -13.08 -5.47
N SER A 220 -10.40 -12.79 -5.91
CA SER A 220 -9.72 -11.53 -5.62
C SER A 220 -10.47 -10.34 -6.21
N TRP A 221 -10.91 -10.45 -7.46
CA TRP A 221 -11.74 -9.43 -8.10
C TRP A 221 -13.10 -9.28 -7.43
N GLY A 222 -13.75 -10.40 -7.08
CA GLY A 222 -14.99 -10.38 -6.30
C GLY A 222 -14.82 -9.67 -4.95
N TYR A 223 -13.72 -9.92 -4.25
CA TYR A 223 -13.39 -9.29 -2.97
C TYR A 223 -13.15 -7.79 -3.12
N GLU A 224 -12.44 -7.35 -4.16
CA GLU A 224 -12.27 -5.92 -4.47
C GLU A 224 -13.60 -5.23 -4.76
N LEU A 225 -14.48 -5.88 -5.53
CA LEU A 225 -15.83 -5.36 -5.79
C LEU A 225 -16.66 -5.28 -4.50
N TYR A 226 -16.53 -6.27 -3.60
CA TYR A 226 -17.17 -6.25 -2.29
C TYR A 226 -16.65 -5.11 -1.41
N LEU A 227 -15.33 -4.87 -1.35
CA LEU A 227 -14.74 -3.74 -0.63
C LEU A 227 -15.23 -2.40 -1.18
N ALA A 228 -15.48 -2.32 -2.49
CA ALA A 228 -16.12 -1.17 -3.11
C ALA A 228 -17.63 -1.03 -2.80
N GLY A 229 -18.17 -1.86 -1.90
CA GLY A 229 -19.55 -1.80 -1.40
C GLY A 229 -20.57 -2.58 -2.24
N ASN A 230 -20.14 -3.33 -3.25
CA ASN A 230 -21.03 -4.02 -4.19
C ASN A 230 -21.55 -5.36 -3.64
N THR A 231 -22.72 -5.78 -4.12
CA THR A 231 -23.26 -7.11 -3.87
C THR A 231 -22.79 -8.07 -4.95
N ILE A 232 -22.20 -9.20 -4.55
CA ILE A 232 -21.67 -10.21 -5.47
C ILE A 232 -22.58 -11.43 -5.48
N ARG A 233 -23.00 -11.86 -6.68
CA ARG A 233 -23.80 -13.08 -6.88
C ARG A 233 -23.27 -13.86 -8.08
N SER A 234 -23.52 -15.16 -8.06
CA SER A 234 -23.30 -16.07 -9.19
C SER A 234 -24.63 -16.48 -9.81
N ASN A 235 -24.74 -16.42 -11.13
CA ASN A 235 -25.86 -16.95 -11.88
C ASN A 235 -25.73 -18.47 -12.03
N THR A 236 -26.73 -19.22 -11.57
CA THR A 236 -26.76 -20.69 -11.64
C THR A 236 -27.97 -21.21 -12.43
N SER A 237 -28.57 -20.37 -13.27
CA SER A 237 -29.75 -20.71 -14.08
C SER A 237 -29.71 -19.99 -15.43
N ALA A 238 -30.64 -20.33 -16.33
CA ALA A 238 -30.76 -19.61 -17.59
C ALA A 238 -30.94 -18.10 -17.35
N ILE A 239 -30.24 -17.28 -18.12
CA ILE A 239 -30.28 -15.82 -17.97
C ILE A 239 -31.64 -15.29 -18.43
N THR A 240 -32.37 -14.63 -17.52
CA THR A 240 -33.69 -14.05 -17.82
C THR A 240 -33.77 -12.59 -17.44
N ALA A 241 -34.69 -11.85 -18.07
CA ALA A 241 -34.95 -10.45 -17.71
C ALA A 241 -35.35 -10.28 -16.23
N ALA A 242 -36.04 -11.28 -15.64
CA ALA A 242 -36.41 -11.25 -14.23
C ALA A 242 -35.18 -11.37 -13.31
N GLN A 243 -34.19 -12.17 -13.70
CA GLN A 243 -32.95 -12.31 -12.95
C GLN A 243 -32.04 -11.08 -13.06
N LEU A 244 -32.10 -10.38 -14.19
CA LEU A 244 -31.32 -9.16 -14.44
C LEU A 244 -32.00 -7.88 -13.92
N ALA A 245 -33.20 -7.97 -13.34
CA ALA A 245 -34.01 -6.82 -12.97
C ALA A 245 -33.40 -5.95 -11.86
N ASP A 246 -32.62 -6.56 -10.95
CA ASP A 246 -31.89 -5.89 -9.86
C ASP A 246 -30.37 -5.90 -10.08
N VAL A 247 -29.90 -6.33 -11.25
CA VAL A 247 -28.48 -6.40 -11.60
C VAL A 247 -28.04 -5.08 -12.21
N ASP A 248 -26.85 -4.62 -11.89
CA ASP A 248 -26.22 -3.48 -12.55
C ASP A 248 -25.14 -3.90 -13.55
N LEU A 249 -24.42 -4.98 -13.23
CA LEU A 249 -23.34 -5.53 -14.05
C LEU A 249 -23.49 -7.05 -14.19
N LEU A 250 -23.60 -7.52 -15.43
CA LEU A 250 -23.48 -8.93 -15.78
C LEU A 250 -22.05 -9.21 -16.28
N VAL A 251 -21.37 -10.16 -15.65
CA VAL A 251 -20.03 -10.62 -16.03
C VAL A 251 -20.13 -12.03 -16.61
N ILE A 252 -19.64 -12.26 -17.82
CA ILE A 252 -19.63 -13.57 -18.47
C ILE A 252 -18.18 -13.95 -18.81
N PRO A 253 -17.49 -14.68 -17.92
CA PRO A 253 -16.11 -15.06 -18.13
C PRO A 253 -16.01 -16.41 -18.86
N GLU A 254 -15.34 -16.44 -20.01
CA GLU A 254 -14.97 -17.64 -20.78
C GLU A 254 -16.07 -18.73 -20.81
N PRO A 255 -17.30 -18.43 -21.29
CA PRO A 255 -18.38 -19.41 -21.31
C PRO A 255 -17.99 -20.61 -22.17
N GLN A 256 -18.49 -21.78 -21.78
CA GLN A 256 -18.17 -23.08 -22.39
C GLN A 256 -19.41 -23.71 -23.03
N ALA A 257 -20.61 -23.21 -22.69
CA ALA A 257 -21.85 -23.60 -23.33
C ALA A 257 -22.48 -22.42 -24.11
N PRO A 258 -23.10 -22.66 -25.28
CA PRO A 258 -23.76 -21.60 -26.04
C PRO A 258 -25.04 -21.12 -25.36
N PHE A 259 -25.32 -19.82 -25.50
CA PHE A 259 -26.53 -19.17 -25.00
C PHE A 259 -27.73 -19.46 -25.90
N THR A 260 -28.92 -19.62 -25.30
CA THR A 260 -30.16 -19.69 -26.06
C THR A 260 -30.56 -18.33 -26.63
N ALA A 261 -31.40 -18.32 -27.67
CA ALA A 261 -31.94 -17.08 -28.23
C ALA A 261 -32.71 -16.23 -27.18
N ALA A 262 -33.33 -16.86 -26.18
CA ALA A 262 -34.02 -16.17 -25.11
C ALA A 262 -33.05 -15.47 -24.14
N GLU A 263 -31.91 -16.09 -23.84
CA GLU A 263 -30.86 -15.51 -23.00
C GLU A 263 -30.17 -14.34 -23.70
N ILE A 264 -29.83 -14.51 -24.99
CA ILE A 264 -29.27 -13.45 -25.83
C ILE A 264 -30.21 -12.24 -25.84
N GLU A 265 -31.52 -12.45 -26.01
CA GLU A 265 -32.51 -11.37 -25.96
C GLU A 265 -32.62 -10.74 -24.56
N ALA A 266 -32.54 -11.53 -23.48
CA ALA A 266 -32.54 -10.99 -22.11
C ALA A 266 -31.33 -10.09 -21.86
N VAL A 267 -30.13 -10.51 -22.27
CA VAL A 267 -28.90 -9.71 -22.17
C VAL A 267 -28.98 -8.46 -23.03
N ARG A 268 -29.53 -8.55 -24.26
CA ARG A 268 -29.79 -7.39 -25.12
C ARG A 268 -30.65 -6.35 -24.41
N GLN A 269 -31.80 -6.77 -23.88
CA GLN A 269 -32.75 -5.86 -23.23
C GLN A 269 -32.14 -5.22 -21.97
N PHE A 270 -31.42 -6.01 -21.18
CA PHE A 270 -30.69 -5.53 -20.00
C PHE A 270 -29.69 -4.42 -20.35
N VAL A 271 -28.82 -4.63 -21.35
CA VAL A 271 -27.84 -3.63 -21.79
C VAL A 271 -28.53 -2.39 -22.36
N PHE A 272 -29.59 -2.56 -23.16
CA PHE A 272 -30.32 -1.45 -23.77
C PHE A 272 -31.12 -0.63 -22.75
N ALA A 273 -31.47 -1.23 -21.61
CA ALA A 273 -32.09 -0.57 -20.47
C ALA A 273 -31.08 0.16 -19.56
N GLY A 274 -29.77 0.09 -19.85
CA GLY A 274 -28.71 0.76 -19.10
C GLY A 274 -27.89 -0.15 -18.19
N GLY A 275 -28.15 -1.45 -18.20
CA GLY A 275 -27.28 -2.45 -17.57
C GLY A 275 -25.91 -2.54 -18.22
N SER A 276 -24.90 -2.95 -17.47
CA SER A 276 -23.53 -3.12 -17.99
C SER A 276 -23.23 -4.60 -18.26
N LEU A 277 -22.57 -4.88 -19.38
CA LEU A 277 -22.10 -6.22 -19.75
C LEU A 277 -20.58 -6.22 -19.80
N PHE A 278 -19.96 -7.18 -19.11
CA PHE A 278 -18.53 -7.46 -19.18
C PHE A 278 -18.33 -8.92 -19.61
N VAL A 279 -17.48 -9.15 -20.60
CA VAL A 279 -17.31 -10.43 -21.27
C VAL A 279 -15.82 -10.74 -21.42
N VAL A 280 -15.42 -11.99 -21.20
CA VAL A 280 -14.03 -12.46 -21.36
C VAL A 280 -14.00 -13.64 -22.31
N ALA A 281 -13.22 -13.53 -23.37
CA ALA A 281 -12.93 -14.61 -24.31
C ALA A 281 -11.63 -14.28 -25.03
N ASP A 282 -10.51 -14.68 -24.44
CA ASP A 282 -9.18 -14.20 -24.79
C ASP A 282 -8.42 -15.11 -25.77
N HIS A 283 -8.86 -16.36 -25.98
CA HIS A 283 -8.16 -17.28 -26.87
C HIS A 283 -9.03 -18.39 -27.51
N ASN A 284 -8.56 -18.91 -28.65
CA ASN A 284 -9.02 -20.19 -29.22
C ASN A 284 -8.49 -21.37 -28.41
N GLY A 285 -9.13 -22.53 -28.54
CA GLY A 285 -8.83 -23.69 -27.70
C GLY A 285 -9.16 -23.40 -26.23
N SER A 286 -10.18 -22.57 -26.00
CA SER A 286 -10.79 -22.33 -24.71
C SER A 286 -11.88 -23.35 -24.39
N ASP A 287 -12.18 -24.30 -25.27
CA ASP A 287 -12.98 -25.49 -24.94
C ASP A 287 -12.26 -26.35 -23.89
N ARG A 288 -12.78 -26.32 -22.66
CA ARG A 288 -12.20 -27.03 -21.52
C ARG A 288 -12.91 -28.33 -21.18
N ASP A 289 -14.11 -28.58 -21.69
CA ASP A 289 -14.86 -29.83 -21.49
C ASP A 289 -14.93 -30.72 -22.74
N GLY A 290 -14.37 -30.29 -23.86
CA GLY A 290 -14.28 -31.03 -25.11
C GLY A 290 -15.60 -31.12 -25.86
N ASP A 291 -16.53 -30.19 -25.61
CA ASP A 291 -17.85 -30.16 -26.25
C ASP A 291 -17.84 -29.48 -27.64
N GLY A 292 -16.70 -28.90 -28.00
CA GLY A 292 -16.40 -28.24 -29.25
C GLY A 292 -16.45 -26.70 -29.18
N TRP A 293 -16.96 -26.11 -28.09
CA TRP A 293 -17.20 -24.67 -28.05
C TRP A 293 -16.04 -23.90 -27.42
N ASP A 294 -15.41 -23.06 -28.24
CA ASP A 294 -14.52 -22.02 -27.72
C ASP A 294 -15.33 -20.77 -27.35
N SER A 295 -14.97 -20.10 -26.25
CA SER A 295 -15.66 -18.90 -25.77
C SER A 295 -15.77 -17.75 -26.80
N PRO A 296 -14.77 -17.48 -27.67
CA PRO A 296 -14.96 -16.50 -28.76
C PRO A 296 -16.01 -16.96 -29.76
N SER A 297 -16.15 -18.27 -30.01
CA SER A 297 -17.15 -18.80 -30.94
C SER A 297 -18.56 -18.68 -30.37
N ILE A 298 -18.71 -18.85 -29.06
CA ILE A 298 -19.97 -18.64 -28.33
C ILE A 298 -20.40 -17.17 -28.42
N PHE A 299 -19.51 -16.22 -28.12
CA PHE A 299 -19.86 -14.78 -28.25
C PHE A 299 -20.06 -14.33 -29.70
N GLY A 300 -19.31 -14.94 -30.61
CA GLY A 300 -19.45 -14.81 -32.06
C GLY A 300 -20.77 -15.40 -32.60
N GLY A 301 -21.57 -16.06 -31.77
CA GLY A 301 -22.86 -16.62 -32.14
C GLY A 301 -22.80 -17.61 -33.31
N TYR A 302 -21.65 -18.24 -33.54
CA TYR A 302 -21.45 -19.13 -34.67
C TYR A 302 -22.19 -20.45 -34.47
N SER A 303 -22.62 -21.09 -35.56
CA SER A 303 -23.32 -22.37 -35.52
C SER A 303 -22.39 -23.60 -35.55
N VAL A 304 -21.07 -23.38 -35.66
CA VAL A 304 -20.06 -24.44 -35.75
C VAL A 304 -19.10 -24.30 -34.57
N PRO A 305 -18.87 -25.37 -33.79
CA PRO A 305 -17.88 -25.38 -32.72
C PRO A 305 -16.45 -25.26 -33.30
N HIS A 306 -15.55 -24.51 -32.64
CA HIS A 306 -14.17 -24.19 -33.08
C HIS A 306 -14.03 -23.56 -34.47
N ILE A 307 -14.42 -22.30 -34.62
CA ILE A 307 -14.16 -21.56 -35.86
C ILE A 307 -12.73 -21.01 -35.83
N THR A 308 -11.85 -21.55 -36.69
CA THR A 308 -10.52 -20.95 -36.98
C THR A 308 -10.57 -20.03 -38.22
N VAL A 309 -11.65 -20.08 -38.99
CA VAL A 309 -11.89 -19.25 -40.19
C VAL A 309 -13.38 -18.88 -40.23
N PRO A 310 -13.76 -17.58 -40.25
CA PRO A 310 -15.15 -17.16 -40.20
C PRO A 310 -15.96 -17.81 -41.33
N PRO A 311 -17.17 -18.33 -41.06
CA PRO A 311 -18.04 -18.84 -42.11
C PRO A 311 -18.36 -17.70 -43.09
N THR A 312 -18.45 -18.02 -44.38
CA THR A 312 -18.63 -17.04 -45.47
C THR A 312 -19.95 -16.26 -45.41
N ASN A 313 -20.85 -16.62 -44.49
CA ASN A 313 -22.07 -15.93 -44.15
C ASN A 313 -22.08 -15.66 -42.65
N ASP A 314 -22.28 -14.40 -42.29
CA ASP A 314 -22.37 -13.93 -40.91
C ASP A 314 -23.63 -14.54 -40.25
N THR A 315 -23.43 -15.52 -39.37
CA THR A 315 -24.47 -16.13 -38.54
C THR A 315 -24.40 -15.65 -37.09
N GLU A 316 -23.60 -14.61 -36.81
CA GLU A 316 -23.45 -14.05 -35.47
C GLU A 316 -24.80 -13.53 -34.95
N THR A 317 -25.18 -13.99 -33.77
CA THR A 317 -26.47 -13.63 -33.14
C THR A 317 -26.31 -12.89 -31.82
N PHE A 318 -25.09 -12.86 -31.25
CA PHE A 318 -24.84 -12.31 -29.93
C PHE A 318 -24.04 -11.01 -29.98
N CYS A 319 -22.73 -11.02 -29.69
CA CYS A 319 -22.00 -9.77 -29.41
C CYS A 319 -21.83 -8.86 -30.63
N GLY A 320 -21.44 -9.40 -31.79
CA GLY A 320 -21.27 -8.61 -33.01
C GLY A 320 -22.61 -8.09 -33.54
N ALA A 321 -23.63 -8.94 -33.59
CA ALA A 321 -24.96 -8.54 -34.07
C ALA A 321 -25.65 -7.50 -33.18
N LEU A 322 -25.52 -7.62 -31.86
CA LEU A 322 -26.22 -6.72 -30.93
C LEU A 322 -25.43 -5.45 -30.61
N PHE A 323 -24.11 -5.57 -30.46
CA PHE A 323 -23.26 -4.51 -29.91
C PHE A 323 -22.15 -4.05 -30.86
N GLY A 324 -21.94 -4.75 -31.99
CA GLY A 324 -20.88 -4.45 -32.93
C GLY A 324 -19.48 -4.81 -32.43
N LEU A 325 -19.40 -5.78 -31.51
CA LEU A 325 -18.15 -6.29 -30.92
C LEU A 325 -17.81 -7.65 -31.55
N HIS A 326 -16.63 -7.75 -32.19
CA HIS A 326 -16.16 -9.00 -32.79
C HIS A 326 -15.03 -9.60 -31.95
N PHE A 327 -15.16 -10.87 -31.59
CA PHE A 327 -14.11 -11.62 -30.90
C PHE A 327 -13.22 -12.29 -31.94
N HIS A 328 -12.02 -11.73 -32.15
CA HIS A 328 -11.06 -12.32 -33.06
C HIS A 328 -10.59 -13.68 -32.53
N VAL A 329 -10.73 -14.71 -33.37
CA VAL A 329 -10.08 -15.99 -33.16
C VAL A 329 -8.71 -15.99 -33.87
N LYS A 330 -7.68 -16.56 -33.23
CA LYS A 330 -6.33 -16.69 -33.80
C LYS A 330 -6.44 -17.43 -35.14
N ASP A 331 -5.85 -16.84 -36.18
CA ASP A 331 -5.92 -17.27 -37.60
C ASP A 331 -7.15 -16.80 -38.41
N GLU A 332 -8.03 -15.97 -37.85
CA GLU A 332 -8.92 -15.12 -38.66
C GLU A 332 -8.05 -14.13 -39.45
N GLY A 333 -7.77 -14.44 -40.72
CA GLY A 333 -6.96 -13.60 -41.59
C GLY A 333 -7.46 -12.16 -41.58
N ASN A 334 -6.62 -11.24 -41.08
CA ASN A 334 -6.74 -9.77 -41.06
C ASN A 334 -8.07 -9.18 -41.55
N ASN A 335 -9.17 -9.41 -40.83
CA ASN A 335 -10.40 -8.67 -41.02
C ASN A 335 -10.25 -7.36 -40.26
N ALA A 336 -9.70 -6.36 -40.95
CA ALA A 336 -9.74 -4.98 -40.47
C ALA A 336 -11.16 -4.71 -39.96
N ILE A 337 -11.30 -4.26 -38.70
CA ILE A 337 -12.56 -3.82 -38.10
C ILE A 337 -13.22 -2.89 -39.12
N HIS A 338 -14.15 -3.41 -39.92
CA HIS A 338 -14.85 -2.64 -40.91
C HIS A 338 -15.80 -1.79 -40.11
N ARG A 339 -15.31 -0.60 -39.77
CA ARG A 339 -15.98 0.49 -39.09
C ARG A 339 -17.38 0.66 -39.70
N HIS A 340 -18.36 -0.11 -39.21
CA HIS A 340 -19.77 0.17 -39.39
C HIS A 340 -20.08 1.31 -38.42
N LEU A 341 -19.48 2.47 -38.70
CA LEU A 341 -20.07 3.73 -38.33
C LEU A 341 -21.47 3.68 -38.92
N ARG A 342 -22.46 3.42 -38.08
CA ARG A 342 -23.83 3.85 -38.36
C ARG A 342 -23.72 5.31 -38.76
N GLN A 343 -23.87 5.59 -40.05
CA GLN A 343 -24.11 6.94 -40.51
C GLN A 343 -25.34 7.38 -39.73
N ARG A 344 -25.15 8.30 -38.78
CA ARG A 344 -26.26 9.04 -38.21
C ARG A 344 -26.90 9.75 -39.40
N GLU A 345 -28.04 9.24 -39.86
CA GLU A 345 -28.92 10.00 -40.72
C GLU A 345 -29.22 11.31 -39.99
N ARG A 346 -28.64 12.40 -40.48
CA ARG A 346 -29.06 13.73 -40.09
C ARG A 346 -30.53 13.83 -40.48
N ARG A 347 -31.39 14.06 -39.49
CA ARG A 347 -32.78 14.45 -39.75
C ARG A 347 -32.78 15.61 -40.76
N PRO A 348 -33.62 15.58 -41.82
CA PRO A 348 -33.81 16.75 -42.66
C PRO A 348 -34.38 17.87 -41.80
N GLY A 349 -33.87 19.09 -42.01
CA GLY A 349 -34.33 20.31 -41.37
C GLY A 349 -35.68 20.77 -41.88
#